data_AF-A0A9D0VIQ8-F1
#
_entry.id   AF-A0A9D0VIQ8-F1
#
_cell.length_a   1.000
_cell.length_b   1.000
_cell.length_c   1.000
_cell.angle_alpha   90.00
_cell.angle_beta   90.00
_cell.angle_gamma   90.00
#
_symmetry.space_group_name_H-M   'P 1'
#
loop_
_entity.id
_entity.type
_entity.pdbx_description
1 polymer ?
#
loop_
_entity_poly.entity_id
_entity_poly.type
_entity_poly.pdbx_seq_one_letter_code
_entity_poly.pdbx_strand_id
1 'polypeptide(L)'
;MWWWSVLALAGTPPTVGLEWKKASSSLKIGAPEGFELAEDAIADLTLSMGGQQLHAELPQAVVASGLSLGEVRGTDLSGDLRVVLCDKASGSCQPTDWRLSGALPQNKRGSVALSVAPAQPEPGPAAPHPATFGPHATTDAVQAAFAQAKAEDGFVLLDFSAVWCPPCMVLAAEVLHADPAPKALQGYQVAVIDVDHVSSFAHKDRYDIGSYPTVVVVDAMGNERSRMVGYPGREAFLRWLSTATEDPTTADLASDPAEIEPDRAAQLAWILAQAHEFESAGPWIERAEAGGSEIIELSLAQQQLEPTAERLAWLIEHAPRRAYEWAFSALELAEDHRELAQKAAALAVAHTEGQELADALYLAGRVEEDEAQARLLYAAAASTVASDLGDHPARDKAYLTWLADLHELAGNVDAAIELLEMSSSDYPDEPTFDLSLAHLLLRAERPEQALIAADRAVQRAWGDNLLRAAAAKAKILAALDRREEAAVVAAEALAAVEAEEGLDVRTHKYRERLSAWLETD
;
A
#
# COMPACT_ATOMS: atom_id res chain seq x y z
N MET A 1 12.28 36.27 -5.17
CA MET A 1 13.35 36.65 -4.20
C MET A 1 12.95 36.28 -2.75
N TRP A 2 12.35 35.11 -2.51
CA TRP A 2 11.84 34.71 -1.19
C TRP A 2 12.25 33.26 -0.84
N TRP A 3 13.41 32.80 -1.32
CA TRP A 3 13.91 31.43 -1.12
C TRP A 3 15.25 31.35 -0.36
N TRP A 4 15.70 32.44 0.26
CA TRP A 4 17.02 32.50 0.93
C TRP A 4 16.95 32.60 2.47
N SER A 5 15.80 32.35 3.08
CA SER A 5 15.63 32.51 4.54
C SER A 5 15.51 31.21 5.34
N VAL A 6 15.59 30.03 4.71
CA VAL A 6 15.58 28.74 5.44
C VAL A 6 17.00 28.28 5.85
N LEU A 7 18.05 28.93 5.33
CA LEU A 7 19.44 28.53 5.56
C LEU A 7 20.10 29.11 6.82
N ALA A 8 19.37 29.82 7.68
CA ALA A 8 19.95 30.50 8.85
C ALA A 8 19.82 29.74 10.19
N LEU A 9 19.10 28.61 10.25
CA LEU A 9 18.91 27.81 11.48
C LEU A 9 19.81 26.55 11.56
N ALA A 10 20.57 26.23 10.52
CA ALA A 10 21.30 24.96 10.38
C ALA A 10 22.84 25.09 10.43
N GLY A 11 23.37 25.91 11.34
CA GLY A 11 24.82 26.13 11.46
C GLY A 11 25.54 25.28 12.51
N THR A 12 24.87 24.97 13.63
CA THR A 12 25.53 24.40 14.81
C THR A 12 24.86 23.08 15.21
N PRO A 13 25.54 21.93 15.10
CA PRO A 13 24.95 20.63 15.42
C PRO A 13 24.70 20.44 16.93
N PRO A 14 23.71 19.62 17.33
CA PRO A 14 23.63 19.12 18.68
C PRO A 14 24.89 18.32 19.02
N THR A 15 25.19 18.24 20.30
CA THR A 15 26.29 17.41 20.81
C THR A 15 25.77 16.01 21.07
N VAL A 16 26.49 14.99 20.61
CA VAL A 16 26.17 13.60 20.92
C VAL A 16 27.40 12.95 21.53
N GLY A 17 27.31 12.64 22.83
CA GLY A 17 28.39 12.05 23.61
C GLY A 17 28.05 10.64 24.04
N LEU A 18 29.02 9.74 23.98
CA LEU A 18 28.89 8.37 24.44
C LEU A 18 29.97 8.07 25.50
N GLU A 19 29.54 7.64 26.67
CA GLU A 19 30.43 7.21 27.76
C GLU A 19 30.25 5.72 28.04
N TRP A 20 31.33 5.00 28.34
CA TRP A 20 31.23 3.57 28.66
C TRP A 20 32.13 3.14 29.81
N LYS A 21 31.67 2.11 30.52
CA LYS A 21 32.40 1.44 31.60
C LYS A 21 32.03 -0.04 31.62
N LYS A 22 33.02 -0.90 31.35
CA LYS A 22 32.83 -2.34 31.15
C LYS A 22 31.82 -2.56 30.01
N ALA A 23 30.72 -3.27 30.26
CA ALA A 23 29.70 -3.62 29.26
C ALA A 23 28.47 -2.69 29.28
N SER A 24 28.54 -1.57 30.00
CA SER A 24 27.47 -0.56 30.06
C SER A 24 27.96 0.72 29.43
N SER A 25 27.10 1.33 28.61
CA SER A 25 27.34 2.61 27.96
C SER A 25 26.13 3.52 28.04
N SER A 26 26.35 4.83 27.93
CA SER A 26 25.30 5.86 27.99
C SER A 26 25.54 6.90 26.91
N LEU A 27 24.56 7.05 26.01
CA LEU A 27 24.51 8.06 24.97
C LEU A 27 23.74 9.29 25.48
N LYS A 28 24.30 10.48 25.33
CA LYS A 28 23.67 11.75 25.73
C LYS A 28 23.62 12.71 24.57
N ILE A 29 22.47 13.36 24.41
CA ILE A 29 22.23 14.38 23.38
C ILE A 29 22.09 15.73 24.07
N GLY A 30 22.88 16.71 23.66
CA GLY A 30 22.85 18.07 24.20
C GLY A 30 22.55 19.09 23.13
N ALA A 31 21.77 20.12 23.47
CA ALA A 31 21.50 21.24 22.58
C ALA A 31 22.77 22.05 22.27
N PRO A 32 22.91 22.62 21.06
CA PRO A 32 23.97 23.55 20.73
C PRO A 32 23.84 24.88 21.50
N GLU A 33 24.92 25.67 21.50
CA GLU A 33 24.91 27.00 22.08
C GLU A 33 23.83 27.89 21.44
N GLY A 34 23.03 28.57 22.27
CA GLY A 34 21.89 29.39 21.82
C GLY A 34 20.56 28.64 21.74
N PHE A 35 20.56 27.31 21.88
CA PHE A 35 19.37 26.47 21.77
C PHE A 35 19.10 25.64 23.03
N GLU A 36 17.91 25.07 23.11
CA GLU A 36 17.51 24.00 24.03
C GLU A 36 16.73 22.90 23.31
N LEU A 37 16.74 21.69 23.88
CA LEU A 37 15.86 20.61 23.43
C LEU A 37 14.45 20.89 23.98
N ALA A 38 13.43 20.81 23.12
CA ALA A 38 12.03 20.82 23.56
C ALA A 38 11.74 19.63 24.49
N GLU A 39 11.40 19.88 25.75
CA GLU A 39 11.31 18.86 26.82
C GLU A 39 10.29 17.75 26.51
N ASP A 40 9.13 18.12 25.97
CA ASP A 40 8.01 17.22 25.65
C ASP A 40 8.03 16.67 24.23
N ALA A 41 8.99 17.09 23.40
CA ALA A 41 9.10 16.56 22.04
C ALA A 41 9.67 15.13 22.05
N ILE A 42 9.49 14.41 20.95
CA ILE A 42 10.11 13.12 20.72
C ILE A 42 11.43 13.34 19.97
N ALA A 43 12.49 12.71 20.47
CA ALA A 43 13.70 12.45 19.70
C ALA A 43 13.52 11.09 19.01
N ASP A 44 13.84 11.06 17.73
CA ASP A 44 13.93 9.84 16.93
C ASP A 44 15.42 9.58 16.65
N LEU A 45 15.88 8.39 17.06
CA LEU A 45 17.27 7.97 17.01
C LEU A 45 17.37 6.58 16.38
N THR A 46 18.07 6.52 15.25
CA THR A 46 18.54 5.27 14.65
C THR A 46 20.04 5.12 14.85
N LEU A 47 20.50 3.98 15.34
CA LEU A 47 21.93 3.65 15.48
C LEU A 47 22.23 2.23 15.00
N SER A 48 23.17 2.11 14.07
CA SER A 48 23.81 0.85 13.68
C SER A 48 25.11 0.66 14.46
N MET A 49 25.23 -0.48 15.14
CA MET A 49 26.31 -0.80 16.08
C MET A 49 26.79 -2.24 15.85
N GLY A 50 27.86 -2.42 15.07
CA GLY A 50 28.49 -3.74 14.89
C GLY A 50 27.55 -4.86 14.42
N GLY A 51 26.56 -4.55 13.57
CA GLY A 51 25.57 -5.49 13.05
C GLY A 51 24.26 -5.55 13.83
N GLN A 52 24.13 -4.81 14.93
CA GLN A 52 22.85 -4.57 15.61
C GLN A 52 22.31 -3.19 15.20
N GLN A 53 21.00 -3.09 14.99
CA GLN A 53 20.32 -1.82 14.84
C GLN A 53 19.49 -1.53 16.08
N LEU A 54 19.54 -0.27 16.51
CA LEU A 54 18.66 0.31 17.52
C LEU A 54 17.84 1.40 16.83
N HIS A 55 16.52 1.28 16.92
CA HIS A 55 15.58 2.36 16.63
C HIS A 55 14.89 2.74 17.94
N ALA A 56 14.83 4.03 18.25
CA ALA A 56 14.27 4.51 19.49
C ALA A 56 13.59 5.88 19.32
N GLU A 57 12.29 5.91 19.57
CA GLU A 57 11.50 7.13 19.73
C GLU A 57 11.28 7.38 21.22
N LEU A 58 11.89 8.44 21.76
CA LEU A 58 11.90 8.71 23.19
C LEU A 58 11.70 10.20 23.46
N PRO A 59 11.07 10.59 24.57
CA PRO A 59 11.03 11.99 24.98
C PRO A 59 12.44 12.60 25.02
N GLN A 60 12.61 13.83 24.51
CA GLN A 60 13.94 14.46 24.43
C GLN A 60 14.62 14.59 25.80
N ALA A 61 13.83 14.71 26.87
CA ALA A 61 14.33 14.68 28.25
C ALA A 61 15.08 13.39 28.62
N VAL A 62 14.68 12.24 28.05
CA VAL A 62 15.30 10.93 28.29
C VAL A 62 16.67 10.86 27.61
N VAL A 63 16.76 11.23 26.33
CA VAL A 63 18.03 11.21 25.60
C VAL A 63 19.00 12.30 26.07
N ALA A 64 18.48 13.42 26.63
CA ALA A 64 19.30 14.42 27.30
C ALA A 64 19.91 13.92 28.62
N SER A 65 19.15 13.12 29.38
CA SER A 65 19.57 12.56 30.67
C SER A 65 20.51 11.36 30.51
N GLY A 66 20.40 10.65 29.39
CA GLY A 66 21.30 9.58 28.97
C GLY A 66 20.57 8.28 28.68
N LEU A 67 20.64 7.83 27.43
CA LEU A 67 20.12 6.56 26.96
C LEU A 67 21.14 5.45 27.25
N SER A 68 20.74 4.43 28.01
CA SER A 68 21.61 3.28 28.26
C SER A 68 21.73 2.41 27.01
N LEU A 69 22.95 2.23 26.53
CA LEU A 69 23.28 1.29 25.46
C LEU A 69 24.02 0.08 26.05
N GLY A 70 23.95 -1.05 25.35
CA GLY A 70 24.62 -2.29 25.73
C GLY A 70 26.14 -2.23 25.57
N GLU A 71 26.74 -3.37 25.20
CA GLU A 71 28.16 -3.47 24.90
C GLU A 71 28.47 -2.87 23.52
N VAL A 72 29.06 -1.68 23.48
CA VAL A 72 29.38 -0.91 22.25
C VAL A 72 30.89 -0.80 21.99
N ARG A 73 31.71 -1.63 22.66
CA ARG A 73 33.17 -1.52 22.58
C ARG A 73 33.69 -2.15 21.29
N GLY A 74 34.59 -1.45 20.60
CA GLY A 74 35.18 -1.96 19.36
C GLY A 74 34.22 -1.96 18.17
N THR A 75 33.10 -1.24 18.26
CA THR A 75 32.11 -1.13 17.19
C THR A 75 32.18 0.24 16.53
N ASP A 76 32.04 0.26 15.20
CA ASP A 76 31.70 1.47 14.48
C ASP A 76 30.21 1.77 14.69
N LEU A 77 29.92 3.04 14.92
CA LEU A 77 28.59 3.59 15.07
C LEU A 77 28.29 4.51 13.89
N SER A 78 27.11 4.33 13.32
CA SER A 78 26.53 5.25 12.34
C SER A 78 25.03 5.30 12.55
N GLY A 79 24.38 6.39 12.17
CA GLY A 79 22.94 6.50 12.31
C GLY A 79 22.43 7.91 12.13
N ASP A 80 21.16 8.09 12.47
CA ASP A 80 20.41 9.31 12.22
C ASP A 80 19.72 9.77 13.50
N LEU A 81 19.56 11.08 13.64
CA LEU A 81 18.99 11.73 14.81
C LEU A 81 18.09 12.88 14.37
N ARG A 82 16.80 12.79 14.69
CA ARG A 82 15.86 13.90 14.61
C ARG A 82 15.55 14.43 16.01
N VAL A 83 15.77 15.73 16.21
CA VAL A 83 15.47 16.44 17.45
C VAL A 83 14.82 17.80 17.17
N VAL A 84 13.89 18.21 18.03
CA VAL A 84 13.31 19.55 18.05
C VAL A 84 14.19 20.48 18.89
N LEU A 85 14.77 21.48 18.22
CA LEU A 85 15.55 22.53 18.86
C LEU A 85 14.72 23.80 18.98
N CYS A 86 14.65 24.36 20.18
CA CYS A 86 14.05 25.65 20.47
C CYS A 86 15.14 26.72 20.58
N ASP A 87 15.01 27.78 19.78
CA ASP A 87 15.88 28.94 19.87
C ASP A 87 15.56 29.75 21.14
N LYS A 88 16.56 29.97 21.99
CA LYS A 88 16.35 30.62 23.30
C LYS A 88 16.00 32.10 23.21
N ALA A 89 16.30 32.76 22.09
CA ALA A 89 16.04 34.20 21.93
C ALA A 89 14.61 34.46 21.41
N SER A 90 14.12 33.60 20.52
CA SER A 90 12.83 33.74 19.84
C SER A 90 11.74 32.84 20.40
N GLY A 91 12.09 31.76 21.09
CA GLY A 91 11.16 30.72 21.54
C GLY A 91 10.62 29.84 20.42
N SER A 92 11.10 30.01 19.17
CA SER A 92 10.69 29.18 18.05
C SER A 92 11.33 27.81 18.14
N CYS A 93 10.52 26.76 18.03
CA CYS A 93 10.98 25.37 18.01
C CYS A 93 10.82 24.78 16.62
N GLN A 94 11.85 24.08 16.12
CA GLN A 94 11.81 23.40 14.83
C GLN A 94 12.48 22.02 14.91
N PRO A 95 11.95 21.00 14.22
CA PRO A 95 12.66 19.74 14.01
C PRO A 95 13.96 19.96 13.23
N THR A 96 14.98 19.17 13.56
CA THR A 96 16.29 19.20 12.91
C THR A 96 16.83 17.78 12.76
N ASP A 97 17.42 17.49 11.61
CA ASP A 97 17.89 16.15 11.22
C ASP A 97 19.42 16.11 11.12
N TRP A 98 20.02 15.07 11.69
CA TRP A 98 21.46 14.93 11.84
C TRP A 98 21.94 13.51 11.59
N ARG A 99 23.09 13.39 10.91
CA ARG A 99 23.82 12.12 10.78
C ARG A 99 24.87 11.99 11.86
N LEU A 100 24.90 10.83 12.49
CA LEU A 100 25.83 10.45 13.54
C LEU A 100 26.87 9.48 12.98
N SER A 101 28.13 9.67 13.39
CA SER A 101 29.19 8.69 13.13
C SER A 101 30.27 8.69 14.20
N GLY A 102 30.85 7.53 14.47
CA GLY A 102 31.99 7.41 15.38
C GLY A 102 32.50 5.98 15.51
N ALA A 103 33.77 5.83 15.88
CA ALA A 103 34.39 4.53 16.10
C ALA A 103 34.79 4.39 17.57
N LEU A 104 34.37 3.30 18.22
CA LEU A 104 34.69 3.07 19.63
C LEU A 104 35.92 2.20 19.82
N PRO A 105 36.90 2.61 20.63
CA PRO A 105 38.05 1.78 20.94
C PRO A 105 37.68 0.60 21.86
N GLN A 106 38.51 -0.44 21.91
CA GLN A 106 38.27 -1.65 22.73
C GLN A 106 38.54 -1.47 24.24
N ASN A 107 38.92 -0.28 24.69
CA ASN A 107 39.26 -0.05 26.09
C ASN A 107 38.04 -0.23 27.03
N LYS A 108 38.29 -0.64 28.28
CA LYS A 108 37.22 -0.98 29.23
C LYS A 108 36.49 0.23 29.83
N ARG A 109 36.99 1.45 29.59
CA ARG A 109 36.38 2.72 30.00
C ARG A 109 36.82 3.83 29.06
N GLY A 110 35.92 4.75 28.74
CA GLY A 110 36.22 5.92 27.95
C GLY A 110 34.98 6.77 27.68
N SER A 111 35.20 7.86 26.97
CA SER A 111 34.15 8.68 26.38
C SER A 111 34.56 9.08 24.97
N VAL A 112 33.58 9.26 24.09
CA VAL A 112 33.77 9.74 22.73
C VAL A 112 32.65 10.71 22.40
N ALA A 113 32.97 11.82 21.74
CA ALA A 113 31.98 12.64 21.07
C ALA A 113 31.78 12.06 19.66
N LEU A 114 30.54 11.75 19.30
CA LEU A 114 30.21 11.35 17.94
C LEU A 114 30.30 12.57 17.02
N SER A 115 30.68 12.32 15.78
CA SER A 115 30.60 13.33 14.73
C SER A 115 29.14 13.51 14.34
N VAL A 116 28.68 14.76 14.38
CA VAL A 116 27.31 15.15 14.06
C VAL A 116 27.38 16.07 12.87
N ALA A 117 26.85 15.62 11.74
CA ALA A 117 26.76 16.40 10.51
C ALA A 117 25.28 16.68 10.22
N PRO A 118 24.93 17.83 9.60
CA PRO A 118 23.59 18.01 9.07
C PRO A 118 23.23 16.79 8.24
N ALA A 119 22.05 16.24 8.43
CA ALA A 119 21.52 15.34 7.43
C ALA A 119 21.54 16.15 6.11
N GLN A 120 22.27 15.66 5.11
CA GLN A 120 21.95 16.09 3.76
C GLN A 120 20.47 15.77 3.61
N PRO A 121 19.62 16.64 3.03
CA PRO A 121 18.34 16.15 2.57
C PRO A 121 18.69 14.90 1.78
N GLU A 122 18.23 13.75 2.27
CA GLU A 122 18.14 12.58 1.43
C GLU A 122 17.53 13.13 0.13
N PRO A 123 18.09 12.85 -1.06
CA PRO A 123 17.26 13.03 -2.23
C PRO A 123 15.98 12.30 -1.88
N GLY A 124 14.89 13.07 -1.65
CA GLY A 124 13.58 12.49 -1.42
C GLY A 124 13.42 11.41 -2.48
N PRO A 125 12.90 10.23 -2.09
CA PRO A 125 13.07 8.97 -2.82
C PRO A 125 13.17 9.29 -4.30
N ALA A 126 14.34 8.97 -4.90
CA ALA A 126 14.67 9.31 -6.27
C ALA A 126 13.36 9.32 -7.06
N ALA A 127 12.99 10.49 -7.60
CA ALA A 127 11.72 10.69 -8.29
C ALA A 127 11.38 9.39 -9.02
N PRO A 128 10.17 8.83 -8.81
CA PRO A 128 9.84 7.48 -9.23
C PRO A 128 10.33 7.30 -10.67
N HIS A 129 10.88 6.12 -10.95
CA HIS A 129 11.28 5.66 -12.28
C HIS A 129 10.60 6.48 -13.39
N PRO A 130 11.36 7.02 -14.37
CA PRO A 130 10.91 8.06 -15.30
C PRO A 130 9.45 7.81 -15.70
N ALA A 131 8.55 8.69 -15.24
CA ALA A 131 7.09 8.60 -15.29
C ALA A 131 6.56 7.43 -16.16
N THR A 132 6.45 6.24 -15.56
CA THR A 132 5.86 5.05 -16.21
C THR A 132 4.32 5.09 -16.21
N PHE A 133 3.72 5.98 -15.43
CA PHE A 133 2.27 6.17 -15.31
C PHE A 133 1.85 7.58 -15.74
N GLY A 134 0.65 7.71 -16.30
CA GLY A 134 0.08 8.99 -16.73
C GLY A 134 -0.23 9.05 -18.23
N PRO A 135 -0.69 10.21 -18.73
CA PRO A 135 -1.11 10.41 -20.13
C PRO A 135 0.02 10.31 -21.16
N HIS A 136 1.26 10.10 -20.70
CA HIS A 136 2.45 9.92 -21.53
C HIS A 136 3.07 8.54 -21.38
N ALA A 137 2.41 7.62 -20.65
CA ALA A 137 2.87 6.25 -20.52
C ALA A 137 2.94 5.56 -21.89
N THR A 138 3.94 4.70 -22.09
CA THR A 138 4.12 3.93 -23.33
C THR A 138 4.48 2.48 -23.00
N THR A 139 4.37 1.58 -23.98
CA THR A 139 4.81 0.19 -23.87
C THR A 139 6.26 -0.02 -24.34
N ASP A 140 7.04 1.04 -24.53
CA ASP A 140 8.42 0.94 -25.01
C ASP A 140 9.30 0.15 -24.02
N ALA A 141 9.07 0.34 -22.72
CA ALA A 141 9.73 -0.43 -21.66
C ALA A 141 9.43 -1.93 -21.77
N VAL A 142 8.20 -2.31 -22.16
CA VAL A 142 7.82 -3.70 -22.40
C VAL A 142 8.62 -4.27 -23.56
N GLN A 143 8.70 -3.56 -24.69
CA GLN A 143 9.48 -3.99 -25.85
C GLN A 143 10.98 -4.13 -25.52
N ALA A 144 11.53 -3.19 -24.75
CA ALA A 144 12.91 -3.24 -24.28
C ALA A 144 13.16 -4.44 -23.37
N ALA A 145 12.24 -4.74 -22.44
CA ALA A 145 12.35 -5.90 -21.56
C ALA A 145 12.35 -7.22 -22.34
N PHE A 146 11.47 -7.37 -23.34
CA PHE A 146 11.48 -8.54 -24.24
C PHE A 146 12.76 -8.66 -25.05
N ALA A 147 13.28 -7.54 -25.57
CA ALA A 147 14.53 -7.53 -26.32
C ALA A 147 15.71 -7.98 -25.45
N GLN A 148 15.76 -7.51 -24.19
CA GLN A 148 16.78 -7.88 -23.23
C GLN A 148 16.66 -9.34 -22.78
N ALA A 149 15.45 -9.79 -22.44
CA ALA A 149 15.19 -11.18 -22.06
C ALA A 149 15.61 -12.15 -23.17
N LYS A 150 15.36 -11.80 -24.44
CA LYS A 150 15.81 -12.57 -25.60
C LYS A 150 17.34 -12.62 -25.74
N ALA A 151 18.04 -11.54 -25.37
CA ALA A 151 19.50 -11.48 -25.43
C ALA A 151 20.17 -12.28 -24.30
N GLU A 152 19.51 -12.38 -23.15
CA GLU A 152 20.03 -13.00 -21.93
C GLU A 152 19.49 -14.42 -21.66
N ASP A 153 18.61 -14.94 -22.52
CA ASP A 153 17.85 -16.19 -22.29
C ASP A 153 17.08 -16.16 -20.94
N GLY A 154 16.55 -14.97 -20.62
CA GLY A 154 15.83 -14.68 -19.39
C GLY A 154 14.31 -14.60 -19.57
N PHE A 155 13.62 -14.26 -18.48
CA PHE A 155 12.17 -14.07 -18.46
C PHE A 155 11.81 -12.58 -18.37
N VAL A 156 10.60 -12.23 -18.77
CA VAL A 156 10.03 -10.90 -18.53
C VAL A 156 8.99 -11.02 -17.42
N LEU A 157 9.05 -10.10 -16.47
CA LEU A 157 8.04 -9.94 -15.42
C LEU A 157 7.19 -8.72 -15.78
N LEU A 158 5.98 -8.96 -16.32
CA LEU A 158 5.03 -7.90 -16.66
C LEU A 158 4.25 -7.52 -15.40
N ASP A 159 4.39 -6.28 -14.93
CA ASP A 159 3.66 -5.72 -13.81
C ASP A 159 2.51 -4.81 -14.30
N PHE A 160 1.28 -5.34 -14.32
CA PHE A 160 0.08 -4.57 -14.64
C PHE A 160 -0.35 -3.78 -13.40
N SER A 161 -0.03 -2.50 -13.40
CA SER A 161 0.01 -1.66 -12.21
C SER A 161 -0.64 -0.30 -12.43
N ALA A 162 -0.82 0.46 -11.35
CA ALA A 162 -1.37 1.81 -11.41
C ALA A 162 -0.87 2.69 -10.27
N VAL A 163 -0.73 4.00 -10.51
CA VAL A 163 -0.29 4.97 -9.50
C VAL A 163 -1.28 5.12 -8.33
N TRP A 164 -2.54 4.76 -8.54
CA TRP A 164 -3.64 4.86 -7.57
C TRP A 164 -3.95 3.53 -6.88
N CYS A 165 -3.30 2.43 -7.28
CA CYS A 165 -3.61 1.09 -6.81
C CYS A 165 -2.80 0.77 -5.53
N PRO A 166 -3.43 0.65 -4.34
CA PRO A 166 -2.72 0.37 -3.09
C PRO A 166 -1.83 -0.87 -3.11
N PRO A 167 -2.35 -2.09 -3.43
CA PRO A 167 -1.51 -3.28 -3.44
C PRO A 167 -0.38 -3.21 -4.48
N CYS A 168 -0.57 -2.46 -5.57
CA CYS A 168 0.48 -2.21 -6.56
C CYS A 168 1.64 -1.37 -5.99
N MET A 169 1.32 -0.31 -5.24
CA MET A 169 2.31 0.54 -4.58
C MET A 169 3.12 -0.23 -3.53
N VAL A 170 2.44 -1.08 -2.75
CA VAL A 170 3.10 -1.92 -1.73
C VAL A 170 4.03 -2.94 -2.40
N LEU A 171 3.57 -3.67 -3.41
CA LEU A 171 4.39 -4.60 -4.19
C LEU A 171 5.64 -3.92 -4.77
N ALA A 172 5.45 -2.73 -5.36
CA ALA A 172 6.53 -1.95 -5.92
C ALA A 172 7.56 -1.58 -4.85
N ALA A 173 7.11 -1.08 -3.69
CA ALA A 173 8.01 -0.66 -2.60
C ALA A 173 8.74 -1.84 -1.94
N GLU A 174 8.06 -2.96 -1.68
CA GLU A 174 8.59 -4.08 -0.92
C GLU A 174 9.44 -5.06 -1.75
N VAL A 175 9.19 -5.10 -3.07
CA VAL A 175 9.81 -6.07 -3.99
C VAL A 175 10.43 -5.40 -5.20
N LEU A 176 9.64 -4.82 -6.11
CA LEU A 176 10.11 -4.48 -7.46
C LEU A 176 11.13 -3.34 -7.47
N HIS A 177 10.99 -2.38 -6.56
CA HIS A 177 11.84 -1.20 -6.42
C HIS A 177 12.61 -1.19 -5.08
N ALA A 178 12.59 -2.29 -4.33
CA ALA A 178 13.34 -2.40 -3.09
C ALA A 178 14.86 -2.27 -3.37
N ASP A 179 15.58 -1.57 -2.50
CA ASP A 179 17.05 -1.46 -2.56
C ASP A 179 17.67 -2.00 -1.25
N PRO A 180 18.47 -3.08 -1.29
CA PRO A 180 18.83 -3.85 -2.47
C PRO A 180 17.67 -4.69 -3.01
N ALA A 181 17.61 -4.82 -4.34
CA ALA A 181 16.62 -5.65 -5.01
C ALA A 181 16.69 -7.12 -4.50
N PRO A 182 15.55 -7.78 -4.24
CA PRO A 182 15.52 -9.18 -3.86
C PRO A 182 16.23 -10.08 -4.86
N LYS A 183 17.00 -11.06 -4.38
CA LYS A 183 17.68 -12.04 -5.25
C LYS A 183 16.73 -12.79 -6.18
N ALA A 184 15.48 -12.98 -5.77
CA ALA A 184 14.47 -13.66 -6.59
C ALA A 184 14.14 -12.92 -7.90
N LEU A 185 14.43 -11.61 -8.00
CA LEU A 185 14.27 -10.85 -9.25
C LEU A 185 15.43 -11.07 -10.23
N GLN A 186 16.51 -11.73 -9.83
CA GLN A 186 17.62 -12.02 -10.74
C GLN A 186 17.16 -12.95 -11.87
N GLY A 187 17.44 -12.56 -13.12
CA GLY A 187 17.01 -13.30 -14.31
C GLY A 187 15.66 -12.87 -14.89
N TYR A 188 14.99 -11.91 -14.25
CA TYR A 188 13.78 -11.28 -14.76
C TYR A 188 14.06 -9.86 -15.27
N GLN A 189 13.49 -9.53 -16.42
CA GLN A 189 13.38 -8.16 -16.92
C GLN A 189 12.01 -7.62 -16.52
N VAL A 190 11.98 -6.69 -15.56
CA VAL A 190 10.71 -6.12 -15.05
C VAL A 190 10.20 -5.04 -16.01
N ALA A 191 8.96 -5.16 -16.45
CA ALA A 191 8.28 -4.17 -17.27
C ALA A 191 6.94 -3.78 -16.64
N VAL A 192 6.84 -2.51 -16.24
CA VAL A 192 5.64 -1.94 -15.65
C VAL A 192 4.71 -1.43 -16.75
N ILE A 193 3.41 -1.73 -16.64
CA ILE A 193 2.36 -1.35 -17.60
C ILE A 193 1.30 -0.55 -16.85
N ASP A 194 1.10 0.71 -17.27
CA ASP A 194 0.00 1.56 -16.78
C ASP A 194 -1.35 1.06 -17.31
N VAL A 195 -2.15 0.49 -16.42
CA VAL A 195 -3.44 -0.16 -16.75
C VAL A 195 -4.53 0.82 -17.19
N ASP A 196 -4.38 2.11 -16.93
CA ASP A 196 -5.33 3.16 -17.35
C ASP A 196 -4.98 3.74 -18.72
N HIS A 197 -3.73 3.57 -19.17
CA HIS A 197 -3.31 4.12 -20.45
C HIS A 197 -3.71 3.21 -21.60
N VAL A 198 -4.16 3.80 -22.72
CA VAL A 198 -4.64 3.06 -23.92
C VAL A 198 -3.58 2.11 -24.49
N SER A 199 -2.30 2.41 -24.32
CA SER A 199 -1.21 1.53 -24.76
C SER A 199 -1.20 0.17 -24.05
N SER A 200 -1.86 0.05 -22.89
CA SER A 200 -1.94 -1.22 -22.16
C SER A 200 -3.00 -2.18 -22.73
N PHE A 201 -3.97 -1.70 -23.52
CA PHE A 201 -5.17 -2.47 -23.85
C PHE A 201 -4.85 -3.79 -24.58
N ALA A 202 -3.95 -3.75 -25.57
CA ALA A 202 -3.52 -4.97 -26.28
C ALA A 202 -2.81 -5.98 -25.37
N HIS A 203 -2.09 -5.52 -24.33
CA HIS A 203 -1.48 -6.41 -23.36
C HIS A 203 -2.50 -6.96 -22.37
N LYS A 204 -3.46 -6.14 -21.93
CA LYS A 204 -4.55 -6.56 -21.03
C LYS A 204 -5.43 -7.61 -21.68
N ASP A 205 -5.76 -7.44 -22.96
CA ASP A 205 -6.50 -8.43 -23.76
C ASP A 205 -5.69 -9.72 -23.93
N ARG A 206 -4.43 -9.62 -24.37
CA ARG A 206 -3.57 -10.80 -24.60
C ARG A 206 -3.40 -11.70 -23.37
N TYR A 207 -3.28 -11.11 -22.19
CA TYR A 207 -3.02 -11.85 -20.95
C TYR A 207 -4.26 -11.96 -20.05
N ASP A 208 -5.44 -11.56 -20.54
CA ASP A 208 -6.72 -11.61 -19.81
C ASP A 208 -6.64 -10.95 -18.43
N ILE A 209 -6.25 -9.68 -18.40
CA ILE A 209 -5.98 -8.95 -17.16
C ILE A 209 -7.26 -8.30 -16.63
N GLY A 210 -7.89 -8.98 -15.67
CA GLY A 210 -9.12 -8.53 -15.01
C GLY A 210 -8.94 -7.74 -13.72
N SER A 211 -7.78 -7.80 -13.05
CA SER A 211 -7.55 -7.30 -11.68
C SER A 211 -6.13 -6.74 -11.48
N TYR A 212 -5.93 -5.90 -10.45
CA TYR A 212 -4.65 -5.21 -10.20
C TYR A 212 -4.20 -5.32 -8.72
N PRO A 213 -2.89 -5.46 -8.44
CA PRO A 213 -1.87 -5.79 -9.44
C PRO A 213 -2.12 -7.18 -10.02
N THR A 214 -1.69 -7.37 -11.27
CA THR A 214 -1.47 -8.70 -11.81
C THR A 214 -0.05 -8.74 -12.35
N VAL A 215 0.73 -9.71 -11.88
CA VAL A 215 2.11 -9.91 -12.33
C VAL A 215 2.18 -11.18 -13.16
N VAL A 216 2.67 -11.07 -14.40
CA VAL A 216 2.77 -12.19 -15.33
C VAL A 216 4.23 -12.46 -15.66
N VAL A 217 4.69 -13.68 -15.38
CA VAL A 217 5.97 -14.19 -15.86
C VAL A 217 5.78 -14.75 -17.26
N VAL A 218 6.53 -14.22 -18.22
CA VAL A 218 6.51 -14.66 -19.62
C VAL A 218 7.92 -14.99 -20.09
N ASP A 219 8.02 -15.95 -21.02
CA ASP A 219 9.28 -16.23 -21.71
C ASP A 219 9.64 -15.14 -22.74
N ALA A 220 10.83 -15.22 -23.35
CA ALA A 220 11.29 -14.27 -24.35
C ALA A 220 10.45 -14.24 -25.66
N MET A 221 9.53 -15.20 -25.85
CA MET A 221 8.55 -15.22 -26.96
C MET A 221 7.20 -14.63 -26.55
N GLY A 222 7.01 -14.30 -25.28
CA GLY A 222 5.77 -13.80 -24.71
C GLY A 222 4.76 -14.89 -24.40
N ASN A 223 5.20 -16.14 -24.24
CA ASN A 223 4.32 -17.19 -23.70
C ASN A 223 4.30 -17.06 -22.17
N GLU A 224 3.10 -17.05 -21.60
CA GLU A 224 2.92 -17.04 -20.16
C GLU A 224 3.43 -18.33 -19.51
N ARG A 225 4.11 -18.18 -18.37
CA ARG A 225 4.67 -19.26 -17.56
C ARG A 225 4.03 -19.37 -16.20
N SER A 226 3.73 -18.23 -15.58
CA SER A 226 3.06 -18.13 -14.29
C SER A 226 2.45 -16.74 -14.14
N ARG A 227 1.42 -16.61 -13.31
CA ARG A 227 0.83 -15.33 -12.94
C ARG A 227 0.58 -15.27 -11.44
N MET A 228 0.57 -14.05 -10.91
CA MET A 228 0.08 -13.74 -9.57
C MET A 228 -0.94 -12.61 -9.67
N VAL A 229 -2.15 -12.87 -9.20
CA VAL A 229 -3.20 -11.88 -9.08
C VAL A 229 -3.23 -11.37 -7.64
N GLY A 230 -3.24 -10.05 -7.47
CA GLY A 230 -3.14 -9.41 -6.16
C GLY A 230 -1.71 -9.45 -5.59
N TYR A 231 -1.58 -9.01 -4.34
CA TYR A 231 -0.31 -9.02 -3.61
C TYR A 231 -0.51 -9.59 -2.20
N PRO A 232 -0.26 -10.89 -1.97
CA PRO A 232 -0.46 -11.54 -0.68
C PRO A 232 0.70 -11.28 0.31
N GLY A 233 1.47 -10.21 0.10
CA GLY A 233 2.65 -9.87 0.91
C GLY A 233 3.97 -10.44 0.39
N ARG A 234 5.05 -9.81 0.87
CA ARG A 234 6.41 -9.97 0.34
C ARG A 234 6.91 -11.40 0.29
N GLU A 235 6.74 -12.16 1.38
CA GLU A 235 7.29 -13.51 1.44
C GLU A 235 6.57 -14.47 0.50
N ALA A 236 5.24 -14.37 0.41
CA ALA A 236 4.44 -15.17 -0.51
C ALA A 236 4.79 -14.87 -1.97
N PHE A 237 4.93 -13.57 -2.29
CA PHE A 237 5.37 -13.12 -3.61
C PHE A 237 6.76 -13.66 -3.97
N LEU A 238 7.75 -13.53 -3.07
CA LEU A 238 9.12 -14.01 -3.33
C LEU A 238 9.19 -15.54 -3.46
N ARG A 239 8.39 -16.28 -2.69
CA ARG A 239 8.26 -17.74 -2.85
C ARG A 239 7.73 -18.10 -4.24
N TRP A 240 6.61 -17.49 -4.64
CA TRP A 240 6.06 -17.67 -5.98
C TRP A 240 7.08 -17.35 -7.06
N LEU A 241 7.72 -16.17 -7.00
CA LEU A 241 8.69 -15.73 -8.00
C LEU A 241 9.90 -16.67 -8.12
N SER A 242 10.35 -17.26 -6.99
CA SER A 242 11.46 -18.22 -6.99
C SER A 242 11.14 -19.52 -7.72
N THR A 243 9.86 -19.85 -7.82
CA THR A 243 9.37 -21.02 -8.54
C THR A 243 8.74 -20.68 -9.87
N ALA A 244 8.39 -19.42 -10.16
CA ALA A 244 7.48 -19.05 -11.25
C ALA A 244 7.93 -19.46 -12.68
N THR A 245 9.21 -19.80 -12.87
CA THR A 245 9.73 -20.35 -14.14
C THR A 245 9.60 -21.87 -14.25
N GLU A 246 9.51 -22.56 -13.11
CA GLU A 246 9.38 -24.00 -12.93
C GLU A 246 8.00 -24.42 -12.38
N ASP A 247 7.22 -23.47 -11.88
CA ASP A 247 5.93 -23.64 -11.23
C ASP A 247 4.93 -24.15 -12.27
N PRO A 248 4.41 -25.38 -12.10
CA PRO A 248 3.50 -25.93 -13.05
C PRO A 248 2.14 -25.24 -12.99
N THR A 249 1.86 -24.30 -12.07
CA THR A 249 0.53 -23.69 -11.90
C THR A 249 -0.13 -23.26 -13.21
N THR A 250 0.53 -22.54 -14.12
CA THR A 250 -0.08 -22.21 -15.44
C THR A 250 -0.30 -23.44 -16.31
N ALA A 251 0.64 -24.40 -16.28
CA ALA A 251 0.49 -25.66 -17.02
C ALA A 251 -0.63 -26.54 -16.44
N ASP A 252 -0.74 -26.61 -15.12
CA ASP A 252 -1.78 -27.31 -14.38
C ASP A 252 -3.13 -26.66 -14.68
N LEU A 253 -3.24 -25.33 -14.59
CA LEU A 253 -4.46 -24.57 -14.91
C LEU A 253 -4.89 -24.72 -16.37
N ALA A 254 -3.95 -24.97 -17.28
CA ALA A 254 -4.22 -25.25 -18.69
C ALA A 254 -4.56 -26.73 -18.97
N SER A 255 -4.37 -27.62 -18.00
CA SER A 255 -4.66 -29.06 -18.12
C SER A 255 -6.13 -29.35 -17.80
N ASP A 256 -6.61 -30.53 -18.18
CA ASP A 256 -7.92 -31.00 -17.74
C ASP A 256 -7.89 -31.23 -16.22
N PRO A 257 -8.80 -30.60 -15.42
CA PRO A 257 -8.86 -30.82 -13.99
C PRO A 257 -8.90 -32.30 -13.59
N ALA A 258 -9.53 -33.17 -14.42
CA ALA A 258 -9.58 -34.61 -14.19
C ALA A 258 -8.19 -35.28 -14.08
N GLU A 259 -7.17 -34.70 -14.70
CA GLU A 259 -5.79 -35.22 -14.72
C GLU A 259 -4.94 -34.76 -13.53
N ILE A 260 -5.41 -33.77 -12.77
CA ILE A 260 -4.67 -33.21 -11.64
C ILE A 260 -5.03 -33.94 -10.34
N GLU A 261 -4.05 -34.12 -9.46
CA GLU A 261 -4.27 -34.76 -8.15
C GLU A 261 -5.21 -33.92 -7.25
N PRO A 262 -6.05 -34.54 -6.41
CA PRO A 262 -7.12 -33.83 -5.68
C PRO A 262 -6.62 -32.68 -4.80
N ASP A 263 -5.55 -32.89 -4.03
CA ASP A 263 -4.98 -31.85 -3.16
C ASP A 263 -4.35 -30.71 -3.97
N ARG A 264 -3.78 -31.03 -5.14
CA ARG A 264 -3.27 -30.01 -6.06
C ARG A 264 -4.43 -29.21 -6.67
N ALA A 265 -5.52 -29.87 -7.05
CA ALA A 265 -6.73 -29.20 -7.51
C ALA A 265 -7.31 -28.26 -6.43
N ALA A 266 -7.32 -28.66 -5.16
CA ALA A 266 -7.74 -27.79 -4.05
C ALA A 266 -6.85 -26.53 -3.91
N GLN A 267 -5.53 -26.68 -4.08
CA GLN A 267 -4.60 -25.53 -4.09
C GLN A 267 -4.85 -24.60 -5.29
N LEU A 268 -5.07 -25.16 -6.49
CA LEU A 268 -5.39 -24.37 -7.69
C LEU A 268 -6.72 -23.63 -7.55
N ALA A 269 -7.74 -24.29 -6.98
CA ALA A 269 -9.01 -23.66 -6.64
C ALA A 269 -8.80 -22.47 -5.68
N TRP A 270 -7.97 -22.62 -4.65
CA TRP A 270 -7.67 -21.52 -3.72
C TRP A 270 -6.91 -20.36 -4.37
N ILE A 271 -5.98 -20.66 -5.29
CA ILE A 271 -5.27 -19.63 -6.07
C ILE A 271 -6.28 -18.81 -6.89
N LEU A 272 -7.19 -19.47 -7.61
CA LEU A 272 -8.21 -18.81 -8.43
C LEU A 272 -9.23 -18.04 -7.56
N ALA A 273 -9.61 -18.58 -6.40
CA ALA A 273 -10.53 -17.91 -5.48
C ALA A 273 -9.94 -16.61 -4.90
N GLN A 274 -8.65 -16.59 -4.55
CA GLN A 274 -7.95 -15.35 -4.14
C GLN A 274 -7.87 -14.33 -5.28
N ALA A 275 -7.81 -14.80 -6.53
CA ALA A 275 -7.88 -13.96 -7.71
C ALA A 275 -9.31 -13.47 -8.04
N HIS A 276 -10.32 -13.88 -7.26
CA HIS A 276 -11.74 -13.69 -7.56
C HIS A 276 -12.19 -14.30 -8.91
N GLU A 277 -11.46 -15.30 -9.42
CA GLU A 277 -11.77 -16.05 -10.64
C GLU A 277 -12.68 -17.26 -10.29
N PHE A 278 -13.85 -16.95 -9.75
CA PHE A 278 -14.78 -17.94 -9.17
C PHE A 278 -15.31 -18.97 -10.17
N GLU A 279 -15.60 -18.55 -11.40
CA GLU A 279 -16.05 -19.45 -12.47
C GLU A 279 -14.93 -20.44 -12.85
N SER A 280 -13.71 -19.94 -13.00
CA SER A 280 -12.52 -20.76 -13.26
C SER A 280 -12.22 -21.72 -12.10
N ALA A 281 -12.49 -21.31 -10.85
CA ALA A 281 -12.23 -22.13 -9.67
C ALA A 281 -13.17 -23.36 -9.56
N GLY A 282 -14.39 -23.27 -10.09
CA GLY A 282 -15.43 -24.30 -9.95
C GLY A 282 -14.97 -25.72 -10.32
N PRO A 283 -14.45 -25.96 -11.55
CA PRO A 283 -13.97 -27.28 -11.95
C PRO A 283 -12.85 -27.86 -11.06
N TRP A 284 -12.01 -27.00 -10.48
CA TRP A 284 -10.94 -27.41 -9.57
C TRP A 284 -11.48 -27.83 -8.19
N ILE A 285 -12.51 -27.11 -7.71
CA ILE A 285 -13.25 -27.49 -6.50
C ILE A 285 -13.92 -28.84 -6.71
N GLU A 286 -14.66 -29.02 -7.80
CA GLU A 286 -15.32 -30.29 -8.14
C GLU A 286 -14.31 -31.45 -8.19
N ARG A 287 -13.14 -31.21 -8.79
CA ARG A 287 -12.07 -32.21 -8.87
C ARG A 287 -11.54 -32.61 -7.49
N ALA A 288 -11.30 -31.63 -6.62
CA ALA A 288 -10.79 -31.84 -5.28
C ALA A 288 -11.81 -32.61 -4.41
N GLU A 289 -13.08 -32.24 -4.49
CA GLU A 289 -14.19 -32.91 -3.79
C GLU A 289 -14.37 -34.36 -4.25
N ALA A 290 -14.42 -34.59 -5.58
CA ALA A 290 -14.56 -35.93 -6.14
C ALA A 290 -13.40 -36.85 -5.76
N GLY A 291 -12.21 -36.27 -5.53
CA GLY A 291 -11.02 -36.97 -5.06
C GLY A 291 -10.92 -37.14 -3.54
N GLY A 292 -11.85 -36.54 -2.76
CA GLY A 292 -11.85 -36.61 -1.31
C GLY A 292 -10.74 -35.81 -0.64
N SER A 293 -10.33 -34.67 -1.21
CA SER A 293 -9.37 -33.77 -0.56
C SER A 293 -9.96 -33.18 0.72
N GLU A 294 -9.16 -33.13 1.78
CA GLU A 294 -9.55 -32.59 3.10
C GLU A 294 -8.62 -31.45 3.56
N ILE A 295 -7.80 -30.91 2.65
CA ILE A 295 -6.88 -29.82 2.98
C ILE A 295 -7.62 -28.48 3.16
N ILE A 296 -7.03 -27.58 3.94
CA ILE A 296 -7.66 -26.30 4.30
C ILE A 296 -7.97 -25.44 3.06
N GLU A 297 -7.12 -25.50 2.03
CA GLU A 297 -7.28 -24.74 0.78
C GLU A 297 -8.61 -25.01 0.09
N LEU A 298 -9.12 -26.24 0.12
CA LEU A 298 -10.44 -26.55 -0.43
C LEU A 298 -11.53 -25.77 0.32
N SER A 299 -11.51 -25.83 1.64
CA SER A 299 -12.46 -25.11 2.49
C SER A 299 -12.36 -23.60 2.31
N LEU A 300 -11.16 -23.04 2.12
CA LEU A 300 -10.98 -21.61 1.84
C LEU A 300 -11.56 -21.22 0.48
N ALA A 301 -11.26 -21.99 -0.57
CA ALA A 301 -11.79 -21.74 -1.91
C ALA A 301 -13.32 -21.78 -1.95
N GLN A 302 -13.92 -22.82 -1.35
CA GLN A 302 -15.37 -22.95 -1.25
C GLN A 302 -16.00 -21.85 -0.39
N GLN A 303 -15.35 -21.46 0.71
CA GLN A 303 -15.86 -20.40 1.58
C GLN A 303 -15.87 -19.04 0.88
N GLN A 304 -14.85 -18.76 0.08
CA GLN A 304 -14.75 -17.52 -0.68
C GLN A 304 -15.74 -17.50 -1.86
N LEU A 305 -16.01 -18.65 -2.48
CA LEU A 305 -16.96 -18.79 -3.58
C LEU A 305 -18.42 -18.68 -3.12
N GLU A 306 -18.76 -19.46 -2.09
CA GLU A 306 -20.11 -19.53 -1.53
C GLU A 306 -20.00 -19.64 0.00
N PRO A 307 -20.03 -18.51 0.71
CA PRO A 307 -19.93 -18.50 2.17
C PRO A 307 -21.07 -19.30 2.82
N THR A 308 -20.73 -20.22 3.73
CA THR A 308 -21.73 -20.93 4.53
C THR A 308 -21.37 -20.89 6.02
N ALA A 309 -22.38 -20.88 6.89
CA ALA A 309 -22.17 -20.87 8.33
C ALA A 309 -21.46 -22.15 8.82
N GLU A 310 -21.76 -23.29 8.20
CA GLU A 310 -21.17 -24.59 8.53
C GLU A 310 -19.67 -24.61 8.23
N ARG A 311 -19.28 -24.14 7.03
CA ARG A 311 -17.87 -24.10 6.63
C ARG A 311 -17.09 -23.01 7.37
N LEU A 312 -17.72 -21.85 7.62
CA LEU A 312 -17.12 -20.82 8.48
C LEU A 312 -16.85 -21.34 9.90
N ALA A 313 -17.80 -22.06 10.49
CA ALA A 313 -17.61 -22.70 11.80
C ALA A 313 -16.47 -23.73 11.78
N TRP A 314 -16.36 -24.51 10.70
CA TRP A 314 -15.26 -25.45 10.51
C TRP A 314 -13.90 -24.74 10.41
N LEU A 315 -13.79 -23.65 9.63
CA LEU A 315 -12.56 -22.86 9.47
C LEU A 315 -12.13 -22.20 10.79
N ILE A 316 -13.08 -21.72 11.59
CA ILE A 316 -12.83 -21.21 12.95
C ILE A 316 -12.15 -22.26 13.83
N GLU A 317 -12.56 -23.53 13.73
CA GLU A 317 -11.99 -24.62 14.54
C GLU A 317 -10.66 -25.14 13.99
N HIS A 318 -10.53 -25.28 12.67
CA HIS A 318 -9.43 -26.01 12.03
C HIS A 318 -8.31 -25.09 11.50
N ALA A 319 -8.61 -23.82 11.22
CA ALA A 319 -7.67 -22.85 10.66
C ALA A 319 -7.72 -21.47 11.36
N PRO A 320 -7.76 -21.39 12.71
CA PRO A 320 -7.92 -20.10 13.41
C PRO A 320 -6.77 -19.13 13.12
N ARG A 321 -5.54 -19.62 12.92
CA ARG A 321 -4.38 -18.77 12.59
C ARG A 321 -4.40 -18.19 11.18
N ARG A 322 -5.27 -18.70 10.31
CA ARG A 322 -5.49 -18.19 8.96
C ARG A 322 -6.73 -17.30 8.89
N ALA A 323 -7.20 -16.78 10.03
CA ALA A 323 -8.45 -16.03 10.12
C ALA A 323 -8.54 -14.87 9.13
N TYR A 324 -7.44 -14.16 8.88
CA TYR A 324 -7.42 -13.08 7.90
C TYR A 324 -7.88 -13.52 6.50
N GLU A 325 -7.55 -14.75 6.08
CA GLU A 325 -7.86 -15.28 4.75
C GLU A 325 -9.35 -15.58 4.52
N TRP A 326 -10.13 -15.76 5.59
CA TRP A 326 -11.55 -16.15 5.49
C TRP A 326 -12.51 -15.26 6.28
N ALA A 327 -12.03 -14.40 7.17
CA ALA A 327 -12.89 -13.62 8.05
C ALA A 327 -13.76 -12.61 7.29
N PHE A 328 -13.30 -12.08 6.15
CA PHE A 328 -14.09 -11.18 5.31
C PHE A 328 -15.33 -11.84 4.72
N SER A 329 -15.27 -13.14 4.37
CA SER A 329 -16.45 -13.90 3.91
C SER A 329 -17.55 -13.96 4.97
N ALA A 330 -17.21 -13.75 6.25
CA ALA A 330 -18.17 -13.77 7.33
C ALA A 330 -19.12 -12.55 7.33
N LEU A 331 -18.77 -11.47 6.61
CA LEU A 331 -19.64 -10.31 6.44
C LEU A 331 -20.95 -10.67 5.73
N GLU A 332 -20.86 -11.54 4.72
CA GLU A 332 -22.04 -12.00 3.96
C GLU A 332 -23.00 -12.81 4.84
N LEU A 333 -22.47 -13.42 5.90
CA LEU A 333 -23.23 -14.21 6.86
C LEU A 333 -23.68 -13.40 8.07
N ALA A 334 -23.27 -12.13 8.20
CA ALA A 334 -23.47 -11.35 9.43
C ALA A 334 -24.93 -10.94 9.69
N GLU A 335 -25.80 -11.00 8.68
CA GLU A 335 -27.24 -10.77 8.83
C GLU A 335 -27.92 -11.93 9.59
N ASP A 336 -27.66 -13.17 9.17
CA ASP A 336 -28.30 -14.37 9.73
C ASP A 336 -27.47 -15.07 10.82
N HIS A 337 -26.15 -14.87 10.82
CA HIS A 337 -25.18 -15.58 11.66
C HIS A 337 -24.19 -14.62 12.34
N ARG A 338 -24.70 -13.53 12.92
CA ARG A 338 -23.89 -12.46 13.54
C ARG A 338 -22.87 -12.93 14.56
N GLU A 339 -23.24 -13.82 15.48
CA GLU A 339 -22.30 -14.34 16.49
C GLU A 339 -21.11 -15.07 15.85
N LEU A 340 -21.33 -15.73 14.72
CA LEU A 340 -20.28 -16.43 13.99
C LEU A 340 -19.35 -15.43 13.29
N ALA A 341 -19.93 -14.39 12.69
CA ALA A 341 -19.17 -13.30 12.08
C ALA A 341 -18.35 -12.50 13.10
N GLN A 342 -18.89 -12.28 14.30
CA GLN A 342 -18.16 -11.66 15.41
C GLN A 342 -16.99 -12.53 15.89
N LYS A 343 -17.16 -13.86 15.96
CA LYS A 343 -16.06 -14.79 16.28
C LYS A 343 -14.98 -14.77 15.19
N ALA A 344 -15.37 -14.72 13.93
CA ALA A 344 -14.46 -14.59 12.79
C ALA A 344 -13.61 -13.31 12.89
N ALA A 345 -14.27 -12.17 13.10
CA ALA A 345 -13.60 -10.88 13.26
C ALA A 345 -12.65 -10.86 14.47
N ALA A 346 -13.08 -11.41 15.62
CA ALA A 346 -12.25 -11.49 16.82
C ALA A 346 -11.00 -12.37 16.62
N LEU A 347 -11.11 -13.47 15.88
CA LEU A 347 -9.97 -14.31 15.53
C LEU A 347 -9.00 -13.62 14.59
N ALA A 348 -9.51 -12.89 13.59
CA ALA A 348 -8.67 -12.07 12.72
C ALA A 348 -7.86 -11.07 13.57
N VAL A 349 -8.53 -10.27 14.41
CA VAL A 349 -7.88 -9.28 15.31
C VAL A 349 -6.83 -9.93 16.21
N ALA A 350 -7.06 -11.15 16.70
CA ALA A 350 -6.13 -11.86 17.58
C ALA A 350 -4.88 -12.42 16.88
N HIS A 351 -4.88 -12.49 15.54
CA HIS A 351 -3.85 -13.17 14.75
C HIS A 351 -3.21 -12.31 13.65
N THR A 352 -3.60 -11.04 13.54
CA THR A 352 -3.05 -10.07 12.59
C THR A 352 -2.30 -8.95 13.29
N GLU A 353 -1.38 -8.31 12.57
CA GLU A 353 -0.66 -7.11 13.00
C GLU A 353 -0.56 -6.10 11.84
N GLY A 354 -0.07 -4.89 12.12
CA GLY A 354 0.09 -3.85 11.10
C GLY A 354 -1.20 -3.59 10.30
N GLN A 355 -1.09 -3.58 8.97
CA GLN A 355 -2.22 -3.29 8.07
C GLN A 355 -3.32 -4.36 8.13
N GLU A 356 -2.96 -5.64 8.26
CA GLU A 356 -3.94 -6.73 8.40
C GLU A 356 -4.77 -6.58 9.70
N LEU A 357 -4.18 -6.00 10.75
CA LEU A 357 -4.90 -5.68 11.99
C LEU A 357 -5.89 -4.53 11.79
N ALA A 358 -5.55 -3.51 11.00
CA ALA A 358 -6.50 -2.45 10.69
C ALA A 358 -7.73 -2.99 9.94
N ASP A 359 -7.49 -3.87 8.97
CA ASP A 359 -8.52 -4.60 8.23
C ASP A 359 -9.40 -5.48 9.14
N ALA A 360 -8.79 -6.21 10.07
CA ALA A 360 -9.51 -7.04 11.03
C ALA A 360 -10.34 -6.20 12.02
N LEU A 361 -9.84 -5.03 12.44
CA LEU A 361 -10.57 -4.08 13.29
C LEU A 361 -11.73 -3.44 12.54
N TYR A 362 -11.54 -3.10 11.26
CA TYR A 362 -12.63 -2.68 10.39
C TYR A 362 -13.73 -3.76 10.32
N LEU A 363 -13.35 -5.00 10.04
CA LEU A 363 -14.26 -6.14 10.01
C LEU A 363 -15.02 -6.28 11.33
N ALA A 364 -14.34 -6.16 12.47
CA ALA A 364 -14.97 -6.18 13.79
C ALA A 364 -16.00 -5.06 13.95
N GLY A 365 -15.70 -3.84 13.48
CA GLY A 365 -16.65 -2.73 13.48
C GLY A 365 -17.87 -2.97 12.58
N ARG A 366 -17.70 -3.68 11.45
CA ARG A 366 -18.79 -4.00 10.52
C ARG A 366 -19.81 -4.99 11.08
N VAL A 367 -19.40 -5.85 12.00
CA VAL A 367 -20.25 -6.88 12.64
C VAL A 367 -20.69 -6.50 14.05
N GLU A 368 -20.36 -5.29 14.51
CA GLU A 368 -20.76 -4.72 15.78
C GLU A 368 -22.13 -4.04 15.68
N GLU A 369 -23.00 -4.27 16.67
CA GLU A 369 -24.36 -3.71 16.70
C GLU A 369 -24.40 -2.34 17.35
N ASP A 370 -23.55 -2.12 18.36
CA ASP A 370 -23.46 -0.83 19.02
C ASP A 370 -22.67 0.14 18.16
N GLU A 371 -23.35 1.16 17.64
CA GLU A 371 -22.76 2.14 16.73
C GLU A 371 -21.60 2.93 17.36
N ALA A 372 -21.61 3.15 18.69
CA ALA A 372 -20.50 3.81 19.37
C ALA A 372 -19.30 2.87 19.49
N GLN A 373 -19.52 1.59 19.78
CA GLN A 373 -18.47 0.57 19.79
C GLN A 373 -17.87 0.34 18.40
N ALA A 374 -18.70 0.31 17.35
CA ALA A 374 -18.26 0.22 15.96
C ALA A 374 -17.35 1.41 15.59
N ARG A 375 -17.74 2.64 15.93
CA ARG A 375 -16.91 3.84 15.73
C ARG A 375 -15.56 3.75 16.44
N LEU A 376 -15.52 3.20 17.65
CA LEU A 376 -14.25 2.99 18.37
C LEU A 376 -13.36 1.96 17.67
N LEU A 377 -13.94 0.91 17.09
CA LEU A 377 -13.18 -0.09 16.31
C LEU A 377 -12.61 0.53 15.02
N TYR A 378 -13.38 1.36 14.31
CA TYR A 378 -12.86 2.10 13.15
C TYR A 378 -11.78 3.12 13.54
N ALA A 379 -11.93 3.80 14.68
CA ALA A 379 -10.90 4.71 15.19
C ALA A 379 -9.60 3.97 15.59
N ALA A 380 -9.73 2.76 16.14
CA ALA A 380 -8.60 1.89 16.42
C ALA A 380 -7.93 1.45 15.13
N ALA A 381 -8.69 1.02 14.12
CA ALA A 381 -8.18 0.69 12.79
C ALA A 381 -7.42 1.88 12.16
N ALA A 382 -8.00 3.08 12.20
CA ALA A 382 -7.36 4.30 11.70
C ALA A 382 -6.03 4.57 12.42
N SER A 383 -6.01 4.38 13.74
CA SER A 383 -4.79 4.55 14.55
C SER A 383 -3.73 3.51 14.21
N THR A 384 -4.13 2.26 13.95
CA THR A 384 -3.22 1.20 13.50
C THR A 384 -2.59 1.55 12.16
N VAL A 385 -3.39 1.96 11.15
CA VAL A 385 -2.86 2.41 9.86
C VAL A 385 -1.91 3.58 10.04
N ALA A 386 -2.34 4.62 10.76
CA ALA A 386 -1.56 5.84 10.96
C ALA A 386 -0.22 5.57 11.67
N SER A 387 -0.19 4.63 12.62
CA SER A 387 1.04 4.26 13.34
C SER A 387 2.04 3.47 12.49
N ASP A 388 1.58 2.86 11.39
CA ASP A 388 2.43 2.12 10.47
C ASP A 388 2.93 3.00 9.31
N LEU A 389 2.36 4.20 9.11
CA LEU A 389 2.90 5.21 8.19
C LEU A 389 4.23 5.76 8.71
N GLY A 390 5.21 6.01 7.84
CA GLY A 390 6.55 6.42 8.25
C GLY A 390 7.42 6.90 7.08
N ASP A 391 8.60 6.28 6.91
CA ASP A 391 9.63 6.75 5.98
C ASP A 391 9.55 6.12 4.58
N HIS A 392 8.39 5.57 4.20
CA HIS A 392 8.20 4.96 2.88
C HIS A 392 7.07 5.64 2.10
N PRO A 393 7.29 6.86 1.56
CA PRO A 393 6.22 7.67 0.95
C PRO A 393 5.40 6.93 -0.12
N ALA A 394 6.05 6.09 -0.94
CA ALA A 394 5.36 5.30 -1.96
C ALA A 394 4.44 4.22 -1.37
N ARG A 395 4.88 3.54 -0.31
CA ARG A 395 4.08 2.55 0.43
C ARG A 395 2.98 3.26 1.22
N ASP A 396 3.32 4.33 1.92
CA ASP A 396 2.42 5.01 2.83
C ASP A 396 1.26 5.68 2.09
N LYS A 397 1.54 6.22 0.91
CA LYS A 397 0.52 6.72 -0.03
C LYS A 397 -0.58 5.68 -0.31
N ALA A 398 -0.26 4.38 -0.33
CA ALA A 398 -1.24 3.30 -0.57
C ALA A 398 -2.37 3.29 0.46
N TYR A 399 -2.11 3.77 1.67
CA TYR A 399 -3.02 3.66 2.80
C TYR A 399 -3.76 4.95 3.15
N LEU A 400 -3.46 6.08 2.48
CA LEU A 400 -4.04 7.38 2.84
C LEU A 400 -5.54 7.45 2.57
N THR A 401 -6.03 6.91 1.45
CA THR A 401 -7.48 6.84 1.20
C THR A 401 -8.17 5.90 2.18
N TRP A 402 -7.53 4.76 2.50
CA TRP A 402 -8.08 3.83 3.49
C TRP A 402 -8.18 4.46 4.88
N LEU A 403 -7.14 5.19 5.30
CA LEU A 403 -7.14 5.94 6.55
C LEU A 403 -8.24 7.01 6.57
N ALA A 404 -8.49 7.70 5.45
CA ALA A 404 -9.59 8.66 5.33
C ALA A 404 -10.97 7.98 5.48
N ASP A 405 -11.18 6.83 4.84
CA ASP A 405 -12.41 6.04 4.97
C ASP A 405 -12.64 5.58 6.42
N LEU A 406 -11.57 5.14 7.11
CA LEU A 406 -11.63 4.77 8.52
C LEU A 406 -11.95 5.97 9.42
N HIS A 407 -11.40 7.15 9.13
CA HIS A 407 -11.76 8.38 9.83
C HIS A 407 -13.24 8.75 9.61
N GLU A 408 -13.76 8.65 8.39
CA GLU A 408 -15.18 8.87 8.10
C GLU A 408 -16.06 7.89 8.91
N LEU A 409 -15.74 6.59 8.87
CA LEU A 409 -16.47 5.55 9.60
C LEU A 409 -16.41 5.75 11.12
N ALA A 410 -15.30 6.26 11.65
CA ALA A 410 -15.15 6.65 13.05
C ALA A 410 -15.95 7.91 13.43
N GLY A 411 -16.54 8.62 12.45
CA GLY A 411 -17.24 9.90 12.65
C GLY A 411 -16.32 11.13 12.63
N ASN A 412 -15.04 10.96 12.31
CA ASN A 412 -14.04 12.03 12.22
C ASN A 412 -13.97 12.61 10.80
N VAL A 413 -15.12 13.04 10.27
CA VAL A 413 -15.26 13.46 8.86
C VAL A 413 -14.32 14.60 8.50
N ASP A 414 -14.14 15.59 9.37
CA ASP A 414 -13.24 16.72 9.08
C ASP A 414 -11.77 16.28 9.00
N ALA A 415 -11.34 15.28 9.79
CA ALA A 415 -10.00 14.71 9.70
C ALA A 415 -9.81 13.92 8.39
N ALA A 416 -10.84 13.19 7.94
CA ALA A 416 -10.82 12.51 6.65
C ALA A 416 -10.70 13.51 5.47
N ILE A 417 -11.41 14.64 5.55
CA ILE A 417 -11.34 15.73 4.55
C ILE A 417 -9.93 16.34 4.53
N GLU A 418 -9.40 16.71 5.70
CA GLU A 418 -8.06 17.32 5.81
C GLU A 418 -6.97 16.38 5.26
N LEU A 419 -7.04 15.09 5.61
CA LEU A 419 -6.11 14.09 5.12
C LEU A 419 -6.13 13.97 3.59
N LEU A 420 -7.32 13.93 2.97
CA LEU A 420 -7.45 13.84 1.51
C LEU A 420 -7.04 15.14 0.81
N GLU A 421 -7.29 16.31 1.40
CA GLU A 421 -6.80 17.60 0.87
C GLU A 421 -5.27 17.65 0.89
N MET A 422 -4.64 17.25 2.00
CA MET A 422 -3.18 17.16 2.11
C MET A 422 -2.62 16.14 1.11
N SER A 423 -3.21 14.95 1.02
CA SER A 423 -2.79 13.90 0.08
C SER A 423 -2.88 14.38 -1.38
N SER A 424 -3.96 15.06 -1.75
CA SER A 424 -4.14 15.66 -3.08
C SER A 424 -3.14 16.77 -3.39
N SER A 425 -2.63 17.47 -2.37
CA SER A 425 -1.57 18.47 -2.50
C SER A 425 -0.20 17.82 -2.65
N ASP A 426 0.09 16.80 -1.86
CA ASP A 426 1.39 16.12 -1.83
C ASP A 426 1.60 15.20 -3.04
N TYR A 427 0.51 14.67 -3.61
CA TYR A 427 0.51 13.76 -4.76
C TYR A 427 -0.34 14.30 -5.91
N PRO A 428 0.04 15.42 -6.56
CA PRO A 428 -0.78 16.09 -7.58
C PRO A 428 -0.99 15.28 -8.87
N ASP A 429 -0.16 14.26 -9.11
CA ASP A 429 -0.25 13.35 -10.26
C ASP A 429 -1.09 12.09 -9.96
N GLU A 430 -1.60 11.94 -8.73
CA GLU A 430 -2.52 10.88 -8.33
C GLU A 430 -3.96 11.43 -8.41
N PRO A 431 -4.81 10.93 -9.32
CA PRO A 431 -6.11 11.53 -9.58
C PRO A 431 -7.23 11.09 -8.63
N THR A 432 -7.02 10.06 -7.81
CA THR A 432 -8.09 9.42 -7.01
C THR A 432 -8.27 10.01 -5.61
N PHE A 433 -7.31 10.76 -5.06
CA PHE A 433 -7.50 11.50 -3.81
C PHE A 433 -8.58 12.57 -3.94
N ASP A 434 -8.54 13.36 -5.03
CA ASP A 434 -9.59 14.35 -5.31
C ASP A 434 -10.95 13.68 -5.59
N LEU A 435 -10.96 12.52 -6.26
CA LEU A 435 -12.18 11.74 -6.48
C LEU A 435 -12.78 11.24 -5.16
N SER A 436 -11.93 10.72 -4.26
CA SER A 436 -12.33 10.24 -2.94
C SER A 436 -12.87 11.40 -2.08
N LEU A 437 -12.18 12.54 -2.12
CA LEU A 437 -12.60 13.77 -1.43
C LEU A 437 -13.94 14.27 -1.96
N ALA A 438 -14.15 14.27 -3.27
CA ALA A 438 -15.42 14.68 -3.88
C ALA A 438 -16.58 13.79 -3.42
N HIS A 439 -16.38 12.47 -3.35
CA HIS A 439 -17.39 11.55 -2.82
C HIS A 439 -17.67 11.76 -1.33
N LEU A 440 -16.62 11.93 -0.52
CA LEU A 440 -16.72 12.20 0.92
C LEU A 440 -17.51 13.49 1.18
N LEU A 441 -17.14 14.58 0.51
CA LEU A 441 -17.81 15.88 0.65
C LEU A 441 -19.28 15.82 0.21
N LEU A 442 -19.61 15.06 -0.84
CA LEU A 442 -21.00 14.88 -1.25
C LEU A 442 -21.80 14.10 -0.19
N ARG A 443 -21.24 13.03 0.38
CA ARG A 443 -21.87 12.29 1.49
C ARG A 443 -22.02 13.14 2.76
N ALA A 444 -21.08 14.05 2.99
CA ALA A 444 -21.11 15.00 4.10
C ALA A 444 -22.02 16.22 3.84
N GLU A 445 -22.86 16.18 2.80
CA GLU A 445 -23.80 17.24 2.42
C GLU A 445 -23.11 18.59 2.13
N ARG A 446 -21.90 18.56 1.56
CA ARG A 446 -21.11 19.75 1.13
C ARG A 446 -20.92 19.79 -0.40
N PRO A 447 -22.01 19.86 -1.21
CA PRO A 447 -21.93 19.65 -2.66
C PRO A 447 -21.12 20.74 -3.40
N GLU A 448 -21.05 21.98 -2.90
CA GLU A 448 -20.22 23.03 -3.50
C GLU A 448 -18.72 22.75 -3.33
N GLN A 449 -18.31 22.27 -2.16
CA GLN A 449 -16.93 21.84 -1.92
C GLN A 449 -16.62 20.57 -2.72
N ALA A 450 -17.57 19.63 -2.77
CA ALA A 450 -17.46 18.42 -3.56
C ALA A 450 -17.21 18.74 -5.04
N LEU A 451 -17.87 19.77 -5.58
CA LEU A 451 -17.67 20.19 -6.97
C LEU A 451 -16.24 20.70 -7.22
N ILE A 452 -15.66 21.45 -6.29
CA ILE A 452 -14.27 21.92 -6.39
C ILE A 452 -13.30 20.74 -6.45
N ALA A 453 -13.47 19.76 -5.56
CA ALA A 453 -12.66 18.54 -5.57
C ALA A 453 -12.87 17.74 -6.87
N ALA A 454 -14.11 17.60 -7.34
CA ALA A 454 -14.42 16.90 -8.59
C ALA A 454 -13.84 17.58 -9.83
N ASP A 455 -13.77 18.91 -9.85
CA ASP A 455 -13.09 19.67 -10.91
C ASP A 455 -11.60 19.33 -10.97
N ARG A 456 -10.91 19.28 -9.82
CA ARG A 456 -9.50 18.86 -9.75
C ARG A 456 -9.32 17.41 -10.20
N ALA A 457 -10.21 16.51 -9.76
CA ALA A 457 -10.18 15.11 -10.17
C ALA A 457 -10.29 14.96 -11.70
N VAL A 458 -11.26 15.62 -12.33
CA VAL A 458 -11.41 15.61 -13.80
C VAL A 458 -10.20 16.22 -14.51
N GLN A 459 -9.61 17.28 -13.94
CA GLN A 459 -8.42 17.92 -14.53
C GLN A 459 -7.17 17.04 -14.50
N ARG A 460 -7.02 16.21 -13.45
CA ARG A 460 -5.82 15.39 -13.21
C ARG A 460 -5.94 13.97 -13.76
N ALA A 461 -7.15 13.47 -13.94
CA ALA A 461 -7.39 12.08 -14.35
C ALA A 461 -7.23 11.84 -15.85
N TRP A 462 -6.92 10.59 -16.21
CA TRP A 462 -6.88 10.07 -17.58
C TRP A 462 -7.55 8.68 -17.63
N GLY A 463 -7.77 8.15 -18.84
CA GLY A 463 -8.29 6.79 -19.03
C GLY A 463 -9.59 6.52 -18.26
N ASP A 464 -9.67 5.34 -17.63
CA ASP A 464 -10.83 4.94 -16.83
C ASP A 464 -11.10 5.90 -15.64
N ASN A 465 -10.05 6.48 -15.06
CA ASN A 465 -10.22 7.44 -13.97
C ASN A 465 -10.84 8.77 -14.42
N LEU A 466 -10.60 9.21 -15.65
CA LEU A 466 -11.29 10.38 -16.20
C LEU A 466 -12.80 10.11 -16.31
N LEU A 467 -13.18 8.93 -16.79
CA LEU A 467 -14.59 8.53 -16.86
C LEU A 467 -15.24 8.46 -15.47
N ARG A 468 -14.53 7.91 -14.47
CA ARG A 468 -14.98 7.85 -13.08
C ARG A 468 -15.13 9.24 -12.45
N ALA A 469 -14.15 10.12 -12.64
CA ALA A 469 -14.17 11.50 -12.15
C ALA A 469 -15.30 12.31 -12.79
N ALA A 470 -15.50 12.17 -14.11
CA ALA A 470 -16.59 12.81 -14.83
C ALA A 470 -17.97 12.34 -14.33
N ALA A 471 -18.13 11.03 -14.07
CA ALA A 471 -19.36 10.48 -13.51
C ALA A 471 -19.65 11.04 -12.10
N ALA A 472 -18.62 11.16 -11.25
CA ALA A 472 -18.75 11.77 -9.92
C ALA A 472 -19.15 13.24 -10.02
N LYS A 473 -18.47 14.02 -10.88
CA LYS A 473 -18.79 15.44 -11.13
C LYS A 473 -20.21 15.61 -11.65
N ALA A 474 -20.66 14.78 -12.60
CA ALA A 474 -22.03 14.80 -13.11
C ALA A 474 -23.07 14.57 -12.01
N LYS A 475 -22.82 13.60 -11.10
CA LYS A 475 -23.67 13.35 -9.93
C LYS A 475 -23.73 14.54 -8.98
N ILE A 476 -22.59 15.19 -8.72
CA ILE A 476 -22.51 16.38 -7.86
C ILE A 476 -23.24 17.57 -8.49
N LEU A 477 -23.06 17.80 -9.78
CA LEU A 477 -23.78 18.83 -10.53
C LEU A 477 -25.30 18.59 -10.49
N ALA A 478 -25.74 17.34 -10.62
CA ALA A 478 -27.16 17.01 -10.48
C ALA A 478 -27.70 17.26 -9.07
N ALA A 479 -26.90 17.04 -8.02
CA ALA A 479 -27.26 17.40 -6.64
C ALA A 479 -27.34 18.92 -6.41
N LEU A 480 -26.69 19.71 -7.28
CA LEU A 480 -26.75 21.17 -7.32
C LEU A 480 -27.79 21.71 -8.34
N ASP A 481 -28.70 20.86 -8.83
CA ASP A 481 -29.68 21.21 -9.86
C ASP A 481 -29.09 21.70 -11.20
N ARG A 482 -27.84 21.31 -11.53
CA ARG A 482 -27.09 21.70 -12.73
C ARG A 482 -26.98 20.55 -13.74
N ARG A 483 -28.09 19.91 -14.07
CA ARG A 483 -28.13 18.71 -14.95
C ARG A 483 -27.61 18.96 -16.37
N GLU A 484 -27.87 20.13 -16.96
CA GLU A 484 -27.34 20.45 -18.29
C GLU A 484 -25.81 20.44 -18.31
N GLU A 485 -25.17 20.97 -17.26
CA GLU A 485 -23.71 20.94 -17.12
C GLU A 485 -23.20 19.52 -16.86
N ALA A 486 -23.97 18.69 -16.15
CA ALA A 486 -23.64 17.27 -15.95
C ALA A 486 -23.58 16.51 -17.29
N ALA A 487 -24.53 16.77 -18.20
CA ALA A 487 -24.54 16.18 -19.53
C ALA A 487 -23.34 16.64 -20.38
N VAL A 488 -22.94 17.90 -20.27
CA VAL A 488 -21.74 18.42 -20.96
C VAL A 488 -20.48 17.70 -20.47
N VAL A 489 -20.28 17.59 -19.15
CA VAL A 489 -19.13 16.87 -18.56
C VAL A 489 -19.08 15.41 -19.02
N ALA A 490 -20.23 14.74 -19.05
CA ALA A 490 -20.32 13.36 -19.53
C ALA A 490 -19.92 13.23 -21.00
N ALA A 491 -20.43 14.12 -21.87
CA ALA A 491 -20.11 14.13 -23.30
C ALA A 491 -18.62 14.35 -23.56
N GLU A 492 -18.00 15.30 -22.86
CA GLU A 492 -16.57 15.62 -23.00
C GLU A 492 -15.67 14.44 -22.61
N ALA A 493 -15.94 13.80 -21.47
CA ALA A 493 -15.16 12.65 -21.03
C ALA A 493 -15.35 11.41 -21.93
N LEU A 494 -16.56 11.17 -22.44
CA LEU A 494 -16.82 10.13 -23.43
C LEU A 494 -16.09 10.36 -24.76
N ALA A 495 -15.92 11.62 -25.16
CA ALA A 495 -15.13 11.96 -26.35
C ALA A 495 -13.62 11.82 -26.13
N ALA A 496 -13.15 12.04 -24.89
CA ALA A 496 -11.72 11.99 -24.55
C ALA A 496 -11.15 10.57 -24.41
N VAL A 497 -11.97 9.59 -24.04
CA VAL A 497 -11.53 8.20 -23.75
C VAL A 497 -12.24 7.21 -24.68
N GLU A 498 -11.78 7.11 -25.92
CA GLU A 498 -12.32 6.10 -26.86
C GLU A 498 -12.03 4.68 -26.37
N ALA A 499 -13.01 3.78 -26.53
CA ALA A 499 -12.79 2.35 -26.30
C ALA A 499 -12.62 1.65 -27.66
N GLU A 500 -11.60 0.81 -27.79
CA GLU A 500 -11.43 0.00 -29.00
C GLU A 500 -12.56 -1.04 -29.11
N GLU A 501 -13.20 -1.12 -30.26
CA GLU A 501 -14.28 -2.08 -30.49
C GLU A 501 -13.74 -3.52 -30.49
N GLY A 502 -14.40 -4.39 -29.72
CA GLY A 502 -14.12 -5.82 -29.70
C GLY A 502 -13.17 -6.30 -28.60
N LEU A 503 -12.76 -5.44 -27.67
CA LEU A 503 -11.96 -5.81 -26.50
C LEU A 503 -12.86 -5.99 -25.25
N ASP A 504 -12.58 -6.98 -24.40
CA ASP A 504 -13.27 -7.15 -23.12
C ASP A 504 -12.56 -6.38 -22.00
N VAL A 505 -12.74 -5.05 -21.99
CA VAL A 505 -12.09 -4.16 -21.01
C VAL A 505 -13.10 -3.39 -20.14
N ARG A 506 -12.72 -3.15 -18.88
CA ARG A 506 -13.55 -2.43 -17.87
C ARG A 506 -14.01 -1.05 -18.35
N THR A 507 -13.27 -0.40 -19.24
CA THR A 507 -13.59 0.89 -19.87
C THR A 507 -15.02 0.94 -20.43
N HIS A 508 -15.52 -0.14 -21.03
CA HIS A 508 -16.88 -0.19 -21.58
C HIS A 508 -17.95 0.05 -20.50
N LYS A 509 -17.79 -0.52 -19.30
CA LYS A 509 -18.74 -0.36 -18.17
C LYS A 509 -18.78 1.09 -17.67
N TYR A 510 -17.65 1.77 -17.63
CA TYR A 510 -17.62 3.18 -17.21
C TYR A 510 -18.25 4.10 -18.25
N ARG A 511 -18.01 3.84 -19.54
CA ARG A 511 -18.64 4.59 -20.64
C ARG A 511 -20.16 4.41 -20.66
N GLU A 512 -20.66 3.20 -20.44
CA GLU A 512 -22.11 2.92 -20.36
C GLU A 512 -22.77 3.74 -19.23
N ARG A 513 -22.21 3.68 -18.01
CA ARG A 513 -22.70 4.46 -16.87
C ARG A 513 -22.70 5.96 -17.14
N LEU A 514 -21.70 6.47 -17.86
CA LEU A 514 -21.57 7.89 -18.17
C LEU A 514 -22.54 8.32 -19.28
N SER A 515 -22.84 7.44 -20.23
CA SER A 515 -23.78 7.68 -21.34
C SER A 515 -25.21 7.92 -20.85
N ALA A 516 -25.59 7.35 -19.71
CA ALA A 516 -26.89 7.60 -19.08
C ALA A 516 -27.17 9.08 -18.77
N TRP A 517 -26.13 9.92 -18.66
CA TRP A 517 -26.28 11.37 -18.47
C TRP A 517 -26.61 12.14 -19.76
N LEU A 518 -26.51 11.49 -20.92
CA LEU A 518 -26.83 12.07 -22.23
C LEU A 518 -28.27 11.80 -22.66
N GLU A 519 -28.94 10.83 -22.03
CA GLU A 519 -30.25 10.32 -22.43
C GLU A 519 -31.45 11.02 -21.76
N THR A 520 -31.23 12.14 -21.06
CA THR A 520 -32.31 12.88 -20.39
C THR A 520 -32.75 14.12 -21.16
N ASP A 521 -33.94 14.02 -21.77
CA ASP A 521 -34.84 15.14 -22.13
C ASP A 521 -35.39 15.85 -20.87
#